data_AF-A0A816YIF3-F1
#
_entry.id   AF-A0A816YIF3-F1
#
_cell.length_a   1.000
_cell.length_b   1.000
_cell.length_c   1.000
_cell.angle_alpha   90.00
_cell.angle_beta   90.00
_cell.angle_gamma   90.00
#
_symmetry.space_group_name_H-M   'P 1'
#
loop_
_entity.id
_entity.type
_entity.pdbx_description
1 polymer ?
#
loop_
_entity_poly.entity_id
_entity_poly.type
_entity_poly.pdbx_seq_one_letter_code
_entity_poly.pdbx_strand_id
1 'polypeptide(L)'
;MLNDFNGQVDKWYLGGEFHFETYFPNECQAVELLPSVNSIFINSRSLGTKRIGSYSDNGGITFKKPKLLHTLVQPITGCQGSTIYNKNTQQMFYAGLAEISLIRSNLSLYISEDHGENWTFVKTIHQGSSSY
;
A
#
# COMPACT_ATOMS: atom_id res chain seq x y z
N MET A 1 -6.09 -12.76 1.02
CA MET A 1 -6.41 -14.11 1.54
C MET A 1 -5.51 -14.39 2.71
N LEU A 2 -6.01 -15.10 3.71
CA LEU A 2 -5.31 -15.45 4.94
C LEU A 2 -5.29 -16.98 5.09
N ASN A 3 -4.32 -17.49 5.86
CA ASN A 3 -4.20 -18.90 6.16
C ASN A 3 -3.50 -19.09 7.51
N ASP A 4 -4.23 -19.64 8.48
CA ASP A 4 -3.71 -19.92 9.83
C ASP A 4 -3.18 -21.35 9.99
N PHE A 5 -3.17 -22.10 8.89
CA PHE A 5 -2.88 -23.54 8.84
C PHE A 5 -1.65 -23.84 7.98
N ASN A 6 -0.67 -22.94 8.01
CA ASN A 6 0.63 -23.07 7.32
C ASN A 6 0.50 -23.38 5.81
N GLY A 7 -0.42 -22.68 5.14
CA GLY A 7 -0.62 -22.77 3.69
C GLY A 7 -1.45 -23.95 3.20
N GLN A 8 -2.12 -24.71 4.08
CA GLN A 8 -3.03 -25.79 3.66
C GLN A 8 -4.08 -25.28 2.66
N VAL A 9 -4.18 -25.96 1.51
CA VAL A 9 -4.87 -25.47 0.31
C VAL A 9 -6.38 -25.25 0.53
N ASP A 10 -7.02 -26.05 1.38
CA ASP A 10 -8.46 -25.97 1.68
C ASP A 10 -8.78 -25.06 2.88
N LYS A 11 -7.77 -24.41 3.47
CA LYS A 11 -7.91 -23.57 4.68
C LYS A 11 -7.71 -22.08 4.44
N TRP A 12 -7.64 -21.66 3.18
CA TRP A 12 -7.60 -20.24 2.83
C TRP A 12 -8.96 -19.58 3.01
N TYR A 13 -8.96 -18.36 3.53
CA TYR A 13 -10.17 -17.57 3.67
C TYR A 13 -9.93 -16.10 3.32
N LEU A 14 -11.02 -15.38 3.04
CA LEU A 14 -10.98 -13.94 2.75
C LEU A 14 -10.99 -13.15 4.06
N GLY A 15 -10.14 -12.12 4.10
CA GLY A 15 -10.15 -11.13 5.18
C GLY A 15 -11.12 -9.99 4.87
N GLY A 16 -10.90 -8.86 5.53
CA GLY A 16 -11.74 -7.68 5.39
C GLY A 16 -11.56 -6.95 4.06
N GLU A 17 -12.61 -6.23 3.67
CA GLU A 17 -12.63 -5.31 2.53
C GLU A 17 -12.63 -3.86 3.02
N PHE A 18 -12.26 -2.91 2.15
CA PHE A 18 -12.38 -1.48 2.42
C PHE A 18 -12.53 -0.69 1.13
N HIS A 19 -13.02 0.55 1.23
CA HIS A 19 -12.97 1.56 0.18
C HIS A 19 -12.94 2.95 0.83
N PHE A 20 -12.65 3.99 0.05
CA PHE A 20 -12.67 5.36 0.54
C PHE A 20 -13.47 6.24 -0.43
N GLU A 21 -14.68 6.64 -0.04
CA GLU A 21 -15.58 7.44 -0.90
C GLU A 21 -15.73 6.80 -2.30
N THR A 22 -15.30 7.50 -3.36
CA THR A 22 -15.33 7.03 -4.75
C THR A 22 -14.06 6.31 -5.19
N TYR A 23 -13.07 6.16 -4.31
CA TYR A 23 -11.83 5.44 -4.56
C TYR A 23 -11.97 3.96 -4.18
N PHE A 24 -12.01 3.11 -5.21
CA PHE A 24 -12.10 1.66 -5.07
C PHE A 24 -10.71 1.01 -5.15
N PRO A 25 -10.30 0.19 -4.17
CA PRO A 25 -9.00 -0.47 -4.20
C PRO A 25 -8.96 -1.59 -5.24
N ASN A 26 -7.78 -1.86 -5.81
CA ASN A 26 -7.51 -3.10 -6.53
C ASN A 26 -6.21 -3.79 -6.03
N GLU A 27 -5.07 -3.54 -6.65
CA GLU A 27 -3.78 -4.16 -6.36
C GLU A 27 -3.18 -3.50 -5.13
N CYS A 28 -2.84 -4.33 -4.15
CA CYS A 28 -2.49 -3.89 -2.82
C CYS A 28 -1.26 -4.63 -2.29
N GLN A 29 -0.59 -3.98 -1.33
CA GLN A 29 0.48 -4.57 -0.54
C GLN A 29 0.19 -4.30 0.93
N ALA A 30 0.30 -5.34 1.75
CA ALA A 30 0.11 -5.27 3.19
C ALA A 30 1.46 -5.41 3.90
N VAL A 31 1.65 -4.66 4.98
CA VAL A 31 2.81 -4.77 5.86
C VAL A 31 2.35 -4.87 7.31
N GLU A 32 3.06 -5.67 8.09
CA GLU A 32 2.84 -5.76 9.53
C GLU A 32 3.53 -4.59 10.24
N LEU A 33 2.79 -3.90 11.10
CA LEU A 33 3.26 -2.76 11.89
C LEU A 33 3.69 -3.23 13.28
N LEU A 34 4.94 -3.66 13.41
CA LEU A 34 5.51 -4.09 14.69
C LEU A 34 5.85 -2.89 15.60
N PRO A 35 5.91 -3.08 16.94
CA PRO A 35 5.73 -4.32 17.69
C PRO A 35 4.26 -4.68 17.98
N SER A 36 3.30 -3.93 17.43
CA SER A 36 1.87 -4.16 17.68
C SER A 36 1.41 -5.47 17.01
N VAL A 37 1.06 -6.45 17.84
CA VAL A 37 0.56 -7.75 17.38
C VAL A 37 -0.69 -7.55 16.52
N ASN A 38 -0.77 -8.28 15.40
CA ASN A 38 -1.91 -8.26 14.47
C ASN A 38 -2.22 -6.90 13.84
N SER A 39 -1.27 -5.95 13.90
CA SER A 39 -1.42 -4.64 13.28
C SER A 39 -0.91 -4.67 11.84
N ILE A 40 -1.77 -4.29 10.90
CA ILE A 40 -1.46 -4.31 9.47
C ILE A 40 -1.81 -2.95 8.87
N PHE A 41 -0.93 -2.42 8.03
CA PHE A 41 -1.27 -1.38 7.07
C PHE A 41 -1.35 -1.96 5.67
N ILE A 42 -2.38 -1.59 4.91
CA ILE A 42 -2.53 -1.97 3.51
C ILE A 42 -2.50 -0.71 2.63
N ASN A 43 -1.68 -0.75 1.58
CA ASN A 43 -1.55 0.30 0.57
C ASN A 43 -2.07 -0.23 -0.77
N SER A 44 -3.11 0.41 -1.30
CA SER A 44 -3.79 -0.02 -2.52
C SER A 44 -3.70 1.02 -3.62
N ARG A 45 -3.47 0.53 -4.84
CA ARG A 45 -3.85 1.26 -6.04
C ARG A 45 -5.36 1.50 -5.97
N SER A 46 -5.80 2.66 -6.41
CA SER A 46 -7.22 3.01 -6.48
C SER A 46 -7.69 3.28 -7.92
N LEU A 47 -9.01 3.33 -8.12
CA LEU A 47 -9.63 3.92 -9.31
C LEU A 47 -9.54 5.47 -9.25
N GLY A 48 -8.33 6.01 -9.45
CA GLY A 48 -8.05 7.45 -9.38
C GLY A 48 -6.56 7.75 -9.57
N THR A 49 -6.14 8.96 -9.21
CA THR A 49 -4.74 9.43 -9.37
C THR A 49 -3.93 9.38 -8.07
N LYS A 50 -4.49 8.80 -7.00
CA LYS A 50 -3.88 8.70 -5.68
C LYS A 50 -4.09 7.30 -5.10
N ARG A 51 -3.17 6.84 -4.26
CA ARG A 51 -3.34 5.57 -3.53
C ARG A 51 -4.26 5.74 -2.33
N ILE A 52 -4.85 4.64 -1.88
CA ILE A 52 -5.61 4.59 -0.62
C ILE A 52 -4.97 3.62 0.36
N GLY A 53 -5.00 3.98 1.63
CA GLY A 53 -4.49 3.18 2.74
C GLY A 53 -5.60 2.79 3.71
N SER A 54 -5.42 1.70 4.45
CA SER A 54 -6.30 1.29 5.53
C SER A 54 -5.56 0.45 6.56
N TYR A 55 -6.12 0.31 7.76
CA TYR A 55 -5.46 -0.35 8.89
C TYR A 55 -6.27 -1.52 9.43
N SER A 56 -5.60 -2.57 9.86
CA SER A 56 -6.19 -3.66 10.63
C SER A 56 -5.52 -3.75 12.00
N ASP A 57 -6.32 -4.05 13.02
CA ASP A 57 -5.89 -4.36 14.38
C ASP A 57 -6.22 -5.81 14.77
N ASN A 58 -6.64 -6.62 13.80
CA ASN A 58 -7.07 -8.00 13.99
C ASN A 58 -6.59 -8.92 12.87
N GLY A 59 -5.36 -8.72 12.39
CA GLY A 59 -4.69 -9.68 11.50
C GLY A 59 -5.26 -9.69 10.07
N GLY A 60 -5.93 -8.62 9.66
CA GLY A 60 -6.52 -8.48 8.33
C GLY A 60 -7.96 -9.00 8.23
N ILE A 61 -8.60 -9.37 9.35
CA ILE A 61 -10.02 -9.77 9.38
C ILE A 61 -10.94 -8.57 9.09
N THR A 62 -10.61 -7.39 9.60
CA THR A 62 -11.30 -6.14 9.25
C THR A 62 -10.28 -5.04 8.96
N PHE A 63 -10.62 -4.14 8.03
CA PHE A 63 -9.87 -2.93 7.75
C PHE A 63 -10.69 -1.69 8.13
N LYS A 64 -10.04 -0.73 8.80
CA LYS A 64 -10.63 0.46 9.41
C LYS A 64 -9.82 1.69 9.02
N LYS A 65 -10.43 2.86 9.16
CA LYS A 65 -9.82 4.17 8.85
C LYS A 65 -9.24 4.22 7.42
N PRO A 66 -10.05 3.89 6.40
CA PRO A 66 -9.61 4.08 5.02
C PRO A 66 -9.28 5.56 4.79
N LYS A 67 -8.21 5.84 4.06
CA LYS A 67 -7.75 7.21 3.79
C LYS A 67 -7.11 7.35 2.42
N LEU A 68 -7.16 8.56 1.88
CA LEU A 68 -6.43 8.93 0.68
C LEU A 68 -4.98 9.29 1.03
N LEU A 69 -4.01 8.68 0.36
CA LEU A 69 -2.58 8.94 0.57
C LEU A 69 -2.14 10.07 -0.37
N HIS A 70 -2.37 11.32 0.04
CA HIS A 70 -2.30 12.48 -0.85
C HIS A 70 -0.95 12.70 -1.56
N THR A 71 0.16 12.30 -0.95
CA THR A 71 1.51 12.42 -1.53
C THR A 71 1.88 11.24 -2.45
N LEU A 72 1.18 10.11 -2.34
CA LEU A 72 1.37 8.94 -3.19
C LEU A 72 0.43 9.03 -4.40
N VAL A 73 0.87 9.79 -5.39
CA VAL A 73 0.21 9.85 -6.70
C VAL A 73 0.42 8.55 -7.48
N GLN A 74 -0.39 8.33 -8.50
CA GLN A 74 -0.28 7.20 -9.42
C GLN A 74 -0.76 7.61 -10.83
N PRO A 75 -0.35 6.87 -11.88
CA PRO A 75 -0.78 7.14 -13.25
C PRO A 75 -2.30 7.11 -13.37
N ILE A 76 -2.86 7.78 -14.39
CA ILE A 76 -4.31 7.82 -14.64
C ILE A 76 -4.88 6.41 -14.87
N THR A 77 -4.13 5.54 -15.54
CA THR A 77 -4.49 4.13 -15.76
C THR A 77 -4.17 3.23 -14.57
N GLY A 78 -3.62 3.80 -13.50
CA GLY A 78 -3.15 3.13 -12.30
C GLY A 78 -1.89 2.28 -12.54
N CYS A 79 -1.19 2.03 -11.43
CA CYS A 79 -0.04 1.13 -11.34
C CYS A 79 0.09 0.70 -9.88
N GLN A 80 0.41 -0.55 -9.63
CA GLN A 80 0.78 -1.01 -8.29
C GLN A 80 2.19 -0.53 -7.98
N GLY A 81 2.45 -0.58 -6.70
CA GLY A 81 3.76 -0.33 -6.16
C GLY A 81 4.00 -1.28 -5.00
N SER A 82 5.24 -1.33 -4.55
CA SER A 82 5.66 -2.16 -3.44
C SER A 82 5.68 -1.34 -2.17
N THR A 83 5.16 -1.89 -1.07
CA THR A 83 5.30 -1.30 0.27
C THR A 83 5.98 -2.30 1.17
N ILE A 84 7.02 -1.87 1.89
CA ILE A 84 7.73 -2.70 2.87
C ILE A 84 7.88 -1.94 4.19
N TYR A 85 7.99 -2.67 5.29
CA TYR A 85 8.21 -2.13 6.63
C TYR A 85 9.54 -2.65 7.19
N ASN A 86 10.34 -1.75 7.75
CA ASN A 86 11.58 -2.09 8.44
C ASN A 86 11.35 -2.08 9.96
N LYS A 87 11.29 -3.25 10.58
CA LYS A 87 11.06 -3.37 12.03
C LYS A 87 12.13 -2.73 12.92
N ASN A 88 13.36 -2.57 12.41
CA ASN A 88 14.47 -2.03 13.21
C ASN A 88 14.41 -0.49 13.27
N THR A 89 14.01 0.15 12.17
CA THR A 89 13.88 1.61 12.10
C THR A 89 12.44 2.09 12.28
N GLN A 90 11.48 1.17 12.25
CA GLN A 90 10.03 1.42 12.22
C GLN A 90 9.56 2.27 11.04
N GLN A 91 10.39 2.34 9.98
CA GLN A 91 10.07 3.09 8.77
C GLN A 91 9.38 2.21 7.74
N MET A 92 8.48 2.82 6.99
CA MET A 92 7.88 2.23 5.81
C MET A 92 8.50 2.81 4.55
N PHE A 93 8.68 1.98 3.54
CA PHE A 93 9.13 2.40 2.22
C PHE A 93 8.08 2.03 1.19
N TYR A 94 7.80 2.95 0.29
CA TYR A 94 6.93 2.72 -0.85
C TYR A 94 7.69 3.02 -2.13
N ALA A 95 7.65 2.08 -3.07
CA ALA A 95 8.16 2.25 -4.42
C ALA A 95 7.00 2.23 -5.42
N GLY A 96 6.90 3.28 -6.24
CA GLY A 96 5.89 3.40 -7.28
C GLY A 96 6.11 4.60 -8.18
N LEU A 97 5.17 4.85 -9.09
CA LEU A 97 5.32 5.87 -10.13
C LEU A 97 4.84 7.23 -9.63
N ALA A 98 5.75 8.21 -9.58
CA ALA A 98 5.49 9.56 -9.08
C ALA A 98 4.96 10.49 -10.18
N GLU A 99 3.87 10.12 -10.85
CA GLU A 99 3.34 10.86 -11.99
C GLU A 99 1.81 10.71 -12.12
N ILE A 100 1.16 11.73 -12.71
CA ILE A 100 -0.28 11.75 -13.03
C ILE A 100 -0.45 11.97 -14.54
N SER A 101 -0.14 10.93 -15.31
CA SER A 101 -0.20 10.91 -16.75
C SER A 101 -0.67 9.54 -17.26
N LEU A 102 -0.74 9.40 -18.58
CA LEU A 102 -1.01 8.12 -19.24
C LEU A 102 0.26 7.26 -19.40
N ILE A 103 1.45 7.84 -19.22
CA ILE A 103 2.74 7.19 -19.46
C ILE A 103 3.38 6.79 -18.14
N ARG A 104 3.43 5.48 -17.90
CA ARG A 104 4.07 4.91 -16.73
C ARG A 104 5.58 5.17 -16.72
N SER A 105 6.00 6.07 -15.84
CA SER A 105 7.37 6.55 -15.72
C SER A 105 7.68 7.03 -14.30
N ASN A 106 8.91 7.49 -14.05
CA ASN A 106 9.32 8.07 -12.78
C ASN A 106 9.14 7.11 -11.58
N LEU A 107 9.68 5.89 -11.68
CA LEU A 107 9.78 5.00 -10.52
C LEU A 107 10.52 5.72 -9.40
N SER A 108 9.85 5.88 -8.27
CA SER A 108 10.27 6.73 -7.18
C SER A 108 10.09 6.04 -5.84
N LEU A 109 10.92 6.43 -4.88
CA LEU A 109 10.92 5.96 -3.51
C LEU A 109 10.31 7.01 -2.60
N TYR A 110 9.44 6.56 -1.71
CA TYR A 110 8.86 7.33 -0.63
C TYR A 110 9.14 6.64 0.70
N ILE A 111 9.17 7.43 1.76
CA ILE A 111 9.34 6.95 3.13
C ILE A 111 8.20 7.48 4.01
N SER A 112 7.75 6.67 4.96
CA SER A 112 6.90 7.10 6.05
C SER A 112 7.54 6.72 7.38
N GLU A 113 7.54 7.66 8.32
CA GLU A 113 8.12 7.53 9.67
C GLU A 113 7.03 7.51 10.75
N ASP A 114 5.77 7.54 10.33
CA ASP A 114 4.57 7.64 11.16
C ASP A 114 3.54 6.56 10.76
N HIS A 115 4.05 5.37 10.46
CA HIS A 115 3.26 4.17 10.16
C HIS A 115 2.23 4.33 9.01
N GLY A 116 2.61 5.08 7.98
CA GLY A 116 1.80 5.28 6.78
C GLY A 116 0.86 6.48 6.88
N GLU A 117 0.94 7.27 7.96
CA GLU A 117 0.13 8.47 8.10
C GLU A 117 0.52 9.54 7.07
N ASN A 118 1.81 9.80 6.91
CA ASN A 118 2.36 10.72 5.93
C ASN A 118 3.50 10.06 5.14
N TRP A 119 3.65 10.44 3.88
CA TRP A 119 4.71 9.92 3.01
C TRP A 119 5.53 11.06 2.41
N THR A 120 6.84 10.96 2.57
CA THR A 120 7.83 11.91 2.07
C THR A 120 8.50 11.32 0.83
N PHE A 121 8.56 12.10 -0.25
CA PHE A 121 9.32 11.73 -1.44
C PHE A 121 10.82 11.71 -1.10
N VAL A 122 11.50 10.62 -1.47
CA VAL A 122 12.95 10.47 -1.26
C VAL A 122 13.70 10.78 -2.56
N LYS A 123 13.41 10.04 -3.63
CA LYS A 123 14.05 10.21 -4.94
C LYS A 123 13.29 9.48 -6.05
N THR A 124 13.50 9.91 -7.28
CA THR A 124 13.22 9.11 -8.48
C THR A 124 14.38 8.16 -8.72
N ILE A 125 14.11 6.86 -8.65
CA ILE A 125 15.05 5.77 -8.93
C ILE A 125 15.31 5.66 -10.43
N HIS A 126 14.26 5.79 -11.25
CA HIS A 126 14.36 5.71 -12.71
C HIS A 126 13.34 6.66 -13.37
N GLN A 127 13.81 7.56 -14.24
CA GLN A 127 12.96 8.55 -14.91
C GLN A 127 12.19 7.97 -16.11
N GLY A 128 12.73 6.96 -16.77
CA GLY A 128 12.17 6.38 -17.99
C GLY A 128 10.95 5.49 -17.73
N SER A 129 10.62 4.68 -18.73
CA SER A 129 9.50 3.74 -18.63
C SER A 129 9.69 2.79 -17.44
N SER A 130 8.67 2.67 -16.62
CA SER A 130 8.69 1.82 -15.43
C SER A 130 7.30 1.27 -15.16
N SER A 131 7.24 0.05 -14.66
CA SER A 131 6.01 -0.62 -14.26
C SER A 131 6.37 -1.55 -13.09
N TYR A 132 5.68 -2.68 -12.98
CA TYR A 132 5.82 -3.66 -11.91
C TYR A 132 7.00 -4.58 -12.18
#